data_AF-A0A0A8YPM8-F1
#
_entry.id   AF-A0A0A8YPM8-F1
#
_cell.length_a   1.000
_cell.length_b   1.000
_cell.length_c   1.000
_cell.angle_alpha   90.00
_cell.angle_beta   90.00
_cell.angle_gamma   90.00
#
_symmetry.space_group_name_H-M   'P 1'
#
loop_
_entity.id
_entity.type
_entity.pdbx_description
1 polymer ?
#
loop_
_entity_poly.entity_id
_entity_poly.type
_entity_poly.pdbx_seq_one_letter_code
_entity_poly.pdbx_strand_id
1 'polypeptide(L)'
;MIIPRSSTVVDNAIYWMLDRQGILEFHLNMQSLSFIKLPLVDADVDDCFKWQIMGAKGGQLGLAILADLSIQFWERETNHGKHARWLLRKTVQSDNFLPAGCSPISILGFAEESKAIFLTTGDGLFMVHLETMQYRKVLEEAEVYQIIPY
;
A
#
# COMPACT_ATOMS: atom_id res chain seq x y z
N MET A 1 -17.11 5.12 14.21
CA MET A 1 -16.72 5.91 13.03
C MET A 1 -15.58 5.16 12.37
N ILE A 2 -15.78 4.65 11.14
CA ILE A 2 -14.71 3.98 10.38
C ILE A 2 -13.93 5.11 9.71
N ILE A 3 -12.68 5.32 10.12
CA ILE A 3 -11.78 6.27 9.45
C ILE A 3 -11.03 5.45 8.38
N PRO A 4 -11.29 5.65 7.08
CA PRO A 4 -10.56 4.93 6.05
C PRO A 4 -9.08 5.33 6.12
N ARG A 5 -8.21 4.34 6.36
CA ARG A 5 -6.75 4.55 6.51
C ARG A 5 -6.06 4.93 5.20
N SER A 6 -6.60 4.43 4.10
CA SER A 6 -6.13 4.71 2.75
C SER A 6 -7.30 4.57 1.79
N SER A 7 -7.39 5.53 0.88
CA SER A 7 -8.30 5.47 -0.25
C SER A 7 -7.57 5.85 -1.52
N THR A 8 -7.99 5.26 -2.63
CA THR A 8 -7.52 5.64 -3.97
C THR A 8 -8.68 5.52 -4.94
N VAL A 9 -8.66 6.33 -5.99
CA VAL A 9 -9.56 6.22 -7.12
C VAL A 9 -8.79 5.60 -8.25
N VAL A 10 -9.24 4.45 -8.72
CA VAL A 10 -8.64 3.77 -9.85
C VAL A 10 -9.72 3.57 -10.90
N ASP A 11 -9.49 4.14 -12.08
CA ASP A 11 -10.45 4.17 -13.18
C ASP A 11 -11.82 4.71 -12.71
N ASN A 12 -12.84 3.86 -12.60
CA ASN A 12 -14.20 4.26 -12.26
C ASN A 12 -14.70 3.67 -10.92
N ALA A 13 -13.78 3.43 -9.99
CA ALA A 13 -14.10 2.94 -8.66
C ALA A 13 -13.28 3.61 -7.57
N ILE A 14 -13.90 3.79 -6.40
CA ILE A 14 -13.23 4.22 -5.18
C ILE A 14 -12.94 2.99 -4.34
N TYR A 15 -11.71 2.90 -3.83
CA TYR A 15 -11.28 1.82 -2.97
C TYR A 15 -10.95 2.35 -1.58
N TRP A 16 -11.40 1.67 -0.53
CA TRP A 16 -11.05 1.98 0.86
C TRP A 16 -10.50 0.75 1.57
N MET A 17 -9.43 0.96 2.33
CA MET A 17 -8.89 -0.07 3.21
C MET A 17 -9.78 -0.22 4.45
N LEU A 18 -10.36 -1.39 4.65
CA LEU A 18 -11.09 -1.77 5.86
C LEU A 18 -10.16 -2.58 6.76
N ASP A 19 -9.23 -1.90 7.44
CA ASP A 19 -8.27 -2.49 8.39
C ASP A 19 -7.81 -3.90 7.98
N ARG A 20 -8.12 -4.92 8.79
CA ARG A 20 -7.74 -6.33 8.57
C ARG A 20 -8.72 -7.13 7.70
N GLN A 21 -9.85 -6.54 7.31
CA GLN A 21 -10.92 -7.27 6.68
C GLN A 21 -10.69 -7.39 5.18
N GLY A 22 -10.33 -6.29 4.51
CA GLY A 22 -10.33 -6.26 3.07
C GLY A 22 -10.37 -4.86 2.49
N ILE A 23 -10.64 -4.81 1.20
CA ILE A 23 -10.83 -3.58 0.45
C ILE A 23 -12.30 -3.45 0.13
N LEU A 24 -12.88 -2.30 0.45
CA LEU A 24 -14.19 -1.92 -0.02
C LEU A 24 -14.05 -1.24 -1.37
N GLU A 25 -14.76 -1.73 -2.37
CA GLU A 25 -14.83 -1.14 -3.71
C GLU A 25 -16.21 -0.53 -3.89
N PHE A 26 -16.25 0.72 -4.36
CA PHE A 26 -17.48 1.37 -4.78
C PHE A 26 -17.37 1.76 -6.25
N HIS A 27 -18.16 1.09 -7.09
CA HIS A 27 -18.24 1.39 -8.51
C HIS A 27 -19.10 2.62 -8.74
N LEU A 28 -18.52 3.66 -9.33
CA LEU A 28 -19.19 4.95 -9.51
C LEU A 28 -20.38 4.87 -10.47
N ASN A 29 -20.25 4.13 -11.58
CA ASN A 29 -21.33 4.02 -12.58
C ASN A 29 -22.49 3.15 -12.10
N MET A 30 -22.17 2.01 -11.49
CA MET A 30 -23.17 1.04 -11.05
C MET A 30 -23.77 1.41 -9.69
N GLN A 31 -23.17 2.38 -9.00
CA GLN A 31 -23.51 2.77 -7.63
C GLN A 31 -23.58 1.56 -6.69
N SER A 32 -22.68 0.61 -6.89
CA SER A 32 -22.68 -0.67 -6.18
C SER A 32 -21.43 -0.80 -5.32
N LEU A 33 -21.59 -1.50 -4.20
CA LEU A 33 -20.54 -1.78 -3.26
C LEU A 33 -20.13 -3.24 -3.38
N SER A 34 -18.83 -3.48 -3.42
CA SER A 34 -18.20 -4.78 -3.56
C SER A 34 -17.10 -4.93 -2.50
N PHE A 35 -16.79 -6.17 -2.14
CA PHE A 35 -15.77 -6.48 -1.15
C PHE A 35 -14.67 -7.33 -1.78
N ILE A 36 -13.44 -6.87 -1.65
CA ILE A 36 -12.24 -7.54 -2.17
C ILE A 36 -11.44 -8.06 -0.98
N LYS A 37 -11.24 -9.38 -0.94
CA LYS A 37 -10.35 -10.01 0.04
C LYS A 37 -8.90 -9.63 -0.23
N LEU A 38 -8.11 -9.43 0.83
CA LEU A 38 -6.66 -9.26 0.73
C LEU A 38 -5.99 -10.53 0.18
N PRO A 39 -4.80 -10.42 -0.44
CA PRO A 39 -3.99 -11.60 -0.73
C PRO A 39 -3.68 -12.36 0.56
N LEU A 40 -3.56 -13.69 0.44
CA LEU A 40 -3.04 -14.51 1.52
C LEU A 40 -1.55 -14.23 1.65
N VAL A 41 -1.14 -13.66 2.77
CA VAL A 41 0.26 -13.42 3.14
C VAL A 41 0.51 -14.16 4.45
N ASP A 42 1.74 -14.61 4.67
CA ASP A 42 2.12 -15.31 5.90
C ASP A 42 1.82 -14.47 7.15
N ALA A 43 1.56 -15.17 8.25
CA ALA A 43 0.76 -14.72 9.40
C ALA A 43 1.32 -13.55 10.24
N ASP A 44 2.45 -12.95 9.88
CA ASP A 44 3.10 -11.87 10.66
C ASP A 44 2.79 -10.44 10.16
N VAL A 45 1.83 -10.31 9.24
CA VAL A 45 1.30 -9.02 8.76
C VAL A 45 0.00 -8.66 9.49
N ASP A 46 -0.04 -8.83 10.82
CA ASP A 46 -1.23 -8.56 11.65
C ASP A 46 -1.39 -7.08 12.04
N ASP A 47 -0.53 -6.20 11.51
CA ASP A 47 -0.64 -4.76 11.72
C ASP A 47 -1.27 -4.05 10.51
N CYS A 48 -2.39 -3.35 10.77
CA CYS A 48 -3.13 -2.53 9.83
C CYS A 48 -2.29 -1.41 9.18
N PHE A 49 -1.12 -1.06 9.73
CA PHE A 49 -0.21 -0.09 9.13
C PHE A 49 0.82 -0.69 8.16
N LYS A 50 0.77 -2.00 7.89
CA LYS A 50 1.65 -2.66 6.91
C LYS A 50 1.08 -2.68 5.50
N TRP A 51 -0.14 -2.18 5.29
CA TRP A 51 -0.90 -2.31 4.04
C TRP A 51 -1.21 -0.94 3.44
N GLN A 52 -0.97 -0.79 2.13
CA GLN A 52 -1.25 0.45 1.41
C GLN A 52 -1.86 0.15 0.05
N ILE A 53 -3.10 0.61 -0.17
CA ILE A 53 -3.74 0.56 -1.50
C ILE A 53 -3.12 1.63 -2.40
N MET A 54 -2.91 1.31 -3.67
CA MET A 54 -2.36 2.22 -4.66
C MET A 54 -2.87 1.88 -6.06
N GLY A 55 -2.75 2.81 -7.01
CA GLY A 55 -2.91 2.50 -8.43
C GLY A 55 -1.72 1.69 -8.96
N ALA A 56 -1.99 0.61 -9.69
CA ALA A 56 -1.01 -0.15 -10.45
C ALA A 56 -0.92 0.34 -11.91
N LYS A 57 0.09 -0.14 -12.63
CA LYS A 57 0.25 0.20 -14.06
C LYS A 57 -0.97 -0.29 -14.84
N GLY A 58 -1.40 0.49 -15.84
CA GLY A 58 -2.56 0.13 -16.66
C GLY A 58 -3.91 0.31 -15.98
N GLY A 59 -4.00 1.12 -14.91
CA GLY A 59 -5.26 1.46 -14.26
C GLY A 59 -5.86 0.31 -13.44
N GLN A 60 -5.02 -0.63 -12.99
CA GLN A 60 -5.45 -1.73 -12.11
C GLN A 60 -5.27 -1.36 -10.64
N LEU A 61 -6.00 -2.04 -9.75
CA LEU A 61 -5.83 -1.88 -8.32
C LEU A 61 -4.51 -2.54 -7.88
N GLY A 62 -3.69 -1.80 -7.15
CA GLY A 62 -2.42 -2.24 -6.58
C GLY A 62 -2.45 -2.24 -5.05
N LEU A 63 -1.53 -3.01 -4.47
CA LEU A 63 -1.38 -3.11 -3.03
C LEU A 63 0.10 -3.27 -2.68
N ALA A 64 0.59 -2.43 -1.77
CA ALA A 64 1.89 -2.58 -1.15
C ALA A 64 1.71 -3.19 0.25
N ILE A 65 2.52 -4.20 0.56
CA ILE A 65 2.47 -4.93 1.83
C ILE A 65 3.86 -4.96 2.42
N LEU A 66 4.02 -4.48 3.63
CA LEU A 66 5.24 -4.59 4.39
C LEU A 66 5.27 -5.95 5.11
N ALA A 67 6.21 -6.80 4.72
CA ALA A 67 6.41 -8.14 5.28
C ALA A 67 7.85 -8.24 5.79
N ASP A 68 8.00 -8.29 7.12
CA ASP A 68 9.28 -8.28 7.82
C ASP A 68 10.21 -7.14 7.35
N LEU A 69 11.36 -7.49 6.78
CA LEU A 69 12.36 -6.57 6.23
C LEU A 69 12.18 -6.36 4.72
N SER A 70 10.96 -6.50 4.21
CA SER A 70 10.68 -6.37 2.78
C SER A 70 9.36 -5.68 2.51
N ILE A 71 9.24 -5.11 1.32
CA ILE A 71 7.98 -4.63 0.77
C ILE A 71 7.62 -5.44 -0.47
N GLN A 72 6.37 -5.92 -0.49
CA GLN A 72 5.78 -6.68 -1.57
C GLN A 72 4.79 -5.80 -2.33
N PHE A 73 4.86 -5.84 -3.65
CA PHE A 73 3.95 -5.14 -4.54
C PHE A 73 3.07 -6.14 -5.27
N TRP A 74 1.76 -6.00 -5.07
CA TRP A 74 0.72 -6.84 -5.61
C TRP A 74 -0.15 -6.06 -6.58
N GLU A 75 -0.64 -6.76 -7.60
CA GLU A 75 -1.56 -6.21 -8.59
C GLU A 75 -2.81 -7.08 -8.68
N ARG A 76 -3.96 -6.41 -8.79
CA ARG A 76 -5.27 -7.03 -8.89
C ARG A 76 -5.59 -7.32 -10.35
N GLU A 77 -5.43 -8.58 -10.74
CA GLU A 77 -5.78 -9.02 -12.09
C GLU A 77 -7.29 -9.33 -12.18
N THR A 78 -7.99 -8.56 -13.01
CA THR A 78 -9.40 -8.75 -13.37
C THR A 78 -9.49 -9.34 -14.79
N ASN A 79 -9.16 -10.63 -14.93
CA ASN A 79 -9.32 -11.29 -16.22
C ASN A 79 -10.82 -11.39 -16.59
N HIS A 80 -11.20 -10.83 -17.73
CA HIS A 80 -12.54 -10.79 -18.32
C HIS A 80 -13.25 -12.17 -18.31
N GLY A 81 -13.84 -12.56 -17.18
CA GLY A 81 -14.60 -13.81 -17.01
C GLY A 81 -14.03 -14.85 -16.03
N LYS A 82 -12.87 -14.61 -15.38
CA LYS A 82 -12.38 -15.45 -14.26
C LYS A 82 -12.49 -14.71 -12.94
N HIS A 83 -12.61 -15.46 -11.84
CA HIS A 83 -12.48 -14.89 -10.50
C HIS A 83 -11.20 -14.08 -10.43
N ALA A 84 -11.37 -12.78 -10.20
CA ALA A 84 -10.26 -11.88 -10.14
C ALA A 84 -9.33 -12.35 -8.99
N ARG A 85 -8.01 -12.32 -9.18
CA ARG A 85 -7.01 -12.68 -8.16
C ARG A 85 -5.93 -11.61 -7.93
N TRP A 86 -5.22 -11.70 -6.82
CA TRP A 86 -4.01 -10.93 -6.56
C TRP A 86 -2.79 -11.65 -7.13
N LEU A 87 -1.87 -10.88 -7.73
CA LEU A 87 -0.60 -11.36 -8.25
C LEU A 87 0.55 -10.59 -7.61
N LEU A 88 1.48 -11.31 -6.97
CA LEU A 88 2.72 -10.73 -6.49
C LEU A 88 3.58 -10.37 -7.71
N ARG A 89 3.93 -9.09 -7.85
CA ARG A 89 4.73 -8.58 -8.98
C ARG A 89 6.19 -8.39 -8.62
N LYS A 90 6.46 -7.92 -7.41
CA LYS A 90 7.81 -7.57 -6.96
C LYS A 90 7.91 -7.65 -5.45
N THR A 91 9.05 -8.13 -4.96
CA THR A 91 9.44 -8.02 -3.55
C THR A 91 10.78 -7.30 -3.50
N VAL A 92 10.93 -6.35 -2.57
CA VAL A 92 12.17 -5.59 -2.37
C VAL A 92 12.56 -5.66 -0.91
N GLN A 93 13.83 -5.96 -0.63
CA GLN A 93 14.37 -5.98 0.73
C GLN A 93 14.69 -4.54 1.20
N SER A 94 14.51 -4.26 2.48
CA SER A 94 14.70 -2.95 3.12
C SER A 94 16.06 -2.35 2.81
N ASP A 95 17.11 -3.17 2.76
CA ASP A 95 18.48 -2.72 2.44
C ASP A 95 18.61 -2.04 1.08
N ASN A 96 17.64 -2.23 0.18
CA ASN A 96 17.63 -1.56 -1.13
C ASN A 96 16.94 -0.19 -1.12
N PHE A 97 16.15 0.12 -0.09
CA PHE A 97 15.34 1.33 -0.03
C PHE A 97 15.35 2.04 1.33
N LEU A 98 16.22 1.62 2.25
CA LEU A 98 16.49 2.24 3.54
C LEU A 98 17.99 2.19 3.84
N PRO A 99 18.49 3.03 4.77
CA PRO A 99 19.86 2.91 5.27
C PRO A 99 20.10 1.55 5.93
N ALA A 100 21.35 1.10 5.93
CA ALA A 100 21.74 -0.14 6.58
C ALA A 100 21.43 -0.09 8.09
N GLY A 101 20.77 -1.13 8.59
CA GLY A 101 20.33 -1.23 9.99
C GLY A 101 18.98 -0.58 10.28
N CYS A 102 18.36 0.12 9.32
CA CYS A 102 17.01 0.66 9.45
C CYS A 102 15.98 -0.40 9.05
N SER A 103 15.03 -0.68 9.93
CA SER A 103 13.91 -1.58 9.66
C SER A 103 12.61 -0.80 9.47
N PRO A 104 11.83 -1.09 8.41
CA PRO A 104 10.52 -0.49 8.23
C PRO A 104 9.53 -1.01 9.28
N ILE A 105 8.71 -0.12 9.83
CA ILE A 105 7.69 -0.43 10.84
C ILE A 105 6.30 -0.34 10.21
N SER A 106 6.01 0.76 9.53
CA SER A 106 4.71 1.00 8.91
C SER A 106 4.77 1.78 7.60
N ILE A 107 3.76 1.61 6.77
CA ILE A 107 3.44 2.45 5.62
C ILE A 107 2.40 3.48 6.06
N LEU A 108 2.68 4.76 5.88
CA LEU A 108 1.79 5.85 6.28
C LEU A 108 0.99 6.46 5.13
N GLY A 109 1.38 6.21 3.89
CA GLY A 109 0.73 6.78 2.72
C GLY A 109 1.45 6.46 1.41
N PHE A 110 0.74 6.64 0.30
CA PHE A 110 1.25 6.59 -1.06
C PHE A 110 0.91 7.88 -1.81
N ALA A 111 1.93 8.57 -2.32
CA ALA A 111 1.79 9.73 -3.21
C ALA A 111 1.66 9.26 -4.65
N GLU A 112 0.48 9.44 -5.22
CA GLU A 112 0.14 8.89 -6.53
C GLU A 112 0.87 9.58 -7.67
N GLU A 113 1.07 10.89 -7.59
CA GLU A 113 1.78 11.67 -8.61
C GLU A 113 3.28 11.33 -8.63
N SER A 114 3.91 11.33 -7.46
CA SER A 114 5.37 11.11 -7.35
C SER A 114 5.75 9.64 -7.25
N LYS A 115 4.80 8.70 -7.33
CA LYS A 115 5.00 7.25 -7.17
C LYS A 115 5.88 6.91 -5.97
N ALA A 116 5.59 7.53 -4.82
CA ALA A 116 6.39 7.39 -3.61
C ALA A 116 5.55 6.87 -2.45
N ILE A 117 6.16 6.07 -1.58
CA ILE A 117 5.56 5.65 -0.31
C ILE A 117 6.25 6.34 0.86
N PHE A 118 5.50 6.55 1.93
CA PHE A 118 6.02 7.05 3.19
C PHE A 118 6.07 5.91 4.20
N LEU A 119 7.24 5.70 4.80
CA LEU A 119 7.50 4.64 5.75
C LEU A 119 7.99 5.21 7.08
N THR A 120 7.52 4.69 8.21
CA THR A 120 8.20 4.91 9.48
C THR A 120 9.22 3.82 9.74
N THR A 121 10.29 4.20 10.42
CA THR A 121 11.29 3.31 11.02
C THR A 121 11.51 3.76 12.46
N GLY A 122 12.31 3.00 13.23
CA GLY A 122 12.78 3.46 14.54
C GLY A 122 13.61 4.76 14.48
N ASP A 123 14.13 5.10 13.30
CA ASP A 123 14.97 6.27 13.07
C ASP A 123 14.19 7.44 12.44
N GLY A 124 12.87 7.33 12.29
CA GLY A 124 12.02 8.43 11.81
C GLY A 124 11.25 8.12 10.52
N LEU A 125 10.90 9.17 9.78
CA LEU A 125 10.05 9.08 8.58
C LEU A 125 10.89 9.11 7.32
N PHE A 126 10.66 8.15 6.42
CA PHE A 126 11.32 8.04 5.13
C PHE A 126 10.31 8.14 3.99
N MET A 127 10.69 8.84 2.92
CA MET A 127 10.00 8.77 1.64
C MET A 127 10.83 7.90 0.69
N VAL A 128 10.19 6.92 0.06
CA VAL A 128 10.83 5.99 -0.87
C VAL A 128 10.17 6.11 -2.24
N HIS A 129 10.95 6.41 -3.26
CA HIS A 129 10.49 6.47 -4.64
C HIS A 129 10.44 5.06 -5.25
N LEU A 130 9.27 4.59 -5.68
CA LEU A 130 9.05 3.18 -6.02
C LEU A 130 9.73 2.73 -7.32
N GLU A 131 10.01 3.65 -8.25
CA GLU A 131 10.65 3.26 -9.51
C GLU A 131 12.17 3.13 -9.38
N THR A 132 12.78 4.03 -8.61
CA THR A 132 14.24 4.10 -8.43
C THR A 132 14.72 3.42 -7.15
N MET A 133 13.82 3.14 -6.21
CA MET A 133 14.11 2.69 -4.85
C MET A 133 15.02 3.65 -4.06
N GLN A 134 15.17 4.88 -4.53
CA GLN A 134 15.87 5.91 -3.77
C GLN A 134 15.00 6.39 -2.62
N TYR A 135 15.65 6.61 -1.48
CA TYR A 135 14.99 7.08 -0.27
C TYR A 135 15.54 8.45 0.14
N ARG A 136 14.70 9.18 0.88
CA ARG A 136 15.10 10.37 1.63
C ARG A 136 14.48 10.33 3.01
N LYS A 137 15.24 10.72 4.02
CA LYS A 137 14.72 10.97 5.36
C LYS A 137 13.95 12.28 5.34
N VAL A 138 12.74 12.28 5.91
CA VAL A 138 11.83 13.44 5.96
C VAL A 138 11.77 14.01 7.37
N LEU A 139 11.76 13.16 8.40
CA LEU A 139 11.75 13.55 9.81
C LEU A 139 12.70 12.65 10.62
N GLU A 140 13.38 13.23 11.60
CA GLU A 140 14.32 12.55 12.52
C GLU A 140 13.59 11.70 13.57
N GLU A 141 12.48 12.21 14.12
CA GLU A 141 11.60 11.50 15.07
C GLU A 141 10.16 11.71 14.62
N ALA A 142 9.37 10.64 14.58
CA ALA A 142 8.01 10.71 14.04
C ALA A 142 7.04 9.79 14.83
N GLU A 143 6.24 10.38 15.72
CA GLU A 143 4.95 9.81 16.15
C GLU A 143 3.87 10.21 15.13
N VAL A 144 4.06 9.83 13.86
CA VAL A 144 3.11 10.15 12.78
C VAL A 144 2.29 8.91 12.48
N TYR A 145 0.99 8.98 12.76
CA TYR A 145 0.07 7.84 12.57
C TYR A 145 -0.52 7.75 11.16
N GLN A 146 -0.50 8.85 10.40
CA GLN A 146 -1.02 8.89 9.05
C GLN A 146 -0.42 10.06 8.28
N ILE A 147 -0.12 9.84 7.00
CA ILE A 147 0.16 10.90 6.04
C ILE A 147 -0.94 10.82 5.00
N ILE A 148 -1.51 11.97 4.64
CA ILE A 148 -2.42 12.09 3.49
C ILE A 148 -1.59 12.76 2.40
N PRO A 149 -0.98 12.00 1.49
CA PRO A 149 -0.23 12.57 0.39
C PRO A 149 -1.22 13.22 -0.58
N TYR A 150 -0.73 14.24 -1.30
CA TYR A 150 -1.47 14.95 -2.33
C TYR A 150 -1.72 14.07 -3.55
#